data_AF-A0A8T6SCD8-F1
#
_entry.id   AF-A0A8T6SCD8-F1
#
_cell.length_a   1.000
_cell.length_b   1.000
_cell.length_c   1.000
_cell.angle_alpha   90.00
_cell.angle_beta   90.00
_cell.angle_gamma   90.00
#
_symmetry.space_group_name_H-M   'P 1'
#
loop_
_entity.id
_entity.type
_entity.pdbx_description
1 polymer ?
#
loop_
_entity_poly.entity_id
_entity_poly.type
_entity_poly.pdbx_seq_one_letter_code
_entity_poly.pdbx_strand_id
1 'polypeptide(L)'
;MGREKVKFIMVMLPPIESHPLRDVVRKAYECDYNQVSRLGKKLKDILKNSKDVQIKTNVGTNLHFSLKNRPILVEDGVLDEE
;
A
#
# COMPACT_ATOMS: atom_id res chain seq x y z
N MET A 1 -32.49 -23.54 -21.80
CA MET A 1 -31.32 -23.21 -20.94
C MET A 1 -30.15 -22.83 -21.82
N GLY A 2 -30.01 -21.54 -22.14
CA GLY A 2 -28.91 -21.04 -22.99
C GLY A 2 -27.66 -20.81 -22.14
N ARG A 3 -26.52 -21.34 -22.58
CA ARG A 3 -25.22 -21.09 -21.92
C ARG A 3 -24.78 -19.66 -22.26
N GLU A 4 -24.68 -18.81 -21.24
CA GLU A 4 -24.10 -17.47 -21.38
C GLU A 4 -22.63 -17.59 -21.79
N LYS A 5 -22.26 -16.92 -22.89
CA LYS A 5 -20.87 -16.84 -23.33
C LYS A 5 -20.18 -15.70 -22.58
N VAL A 6 -19.41 -16.05 -21.55
CA VAL A 6 -18.54 -15.08 -20.87
C VAL A 6 -17.30 -14.84 -21.75
N LYS A 7 -17.12 -13.59 -22.21
CA LYS A 7 -15.89 -13.16 -22.89
C LYS A 7 -14.89 -12.67 -21.85
N PHE A 8 -13.78 -13.37 -21.71
CA PHE A 8 -12.63 -12.88 -20.97
C PHE A 8 -11.83 -11.94 -21.88
N ILE A 9 -11.75 -10.66 -21.52
CA ILE A 9 -10.83 -9.72 -22.16
C ILE A 9 -9.56 -9.74 -21.34
N MET A 10 -8.56 -10.46 -21.82
CA MET A 10 -7.23 -10.46 -21.22
C MET A 10 -6.51 -9.20 -21.71
N VAL A 11 -6.40 -8.20 -20.84
CA VAL A 11 -5.66 -6.97 -21.15
C VAL A 11 -4.17 -7.28 -21.02
N MET A 12 -3.48 -7.40 -22.15
CA MET A 12 -2.04 -7.48 -22.19
C MET A 12 -1.49 -6.08 -21.89
N LEU A 13 -0.86 -5.90 -20.72
CA LEU A 13 -0.10 -4.70 -20.44
C LEU A 13 1.04 -4.59 -21.47
N PRO A 14 1.31 -3.38 -22.01
CA PRO A 14 2.42 -3.20 -22.94
C PRO A 14 3.74 -3.64 -22.29
N PRO A 15 4.75 -4.04 -23.10
CA PRO A 15 6.06 -4.42 -22.59
C PRO A 15 6.58 -3.34 -21.64
N ILE A 16 6.89 -3.75 -20.42
CA ILE A 16 7.29 -2.86 -19.33
C ILE A 16 8.50 -1.99 -19.72
N GLU A 17 9.33 -2.42 -20.66
CA GLU A 17 10.63 -1.85 -21.00
C GLU A 17 10.65 -0.36 -21.39
N SER A 18 9.58 0.18 -21.99
CA SER A 18 9.49 1.57 -22.45
C SER A 18 8.52 2.46 -21.67
N HIS A 19 7.87 1.93 -20.63
CA HIS A 19 6.85 2.68 -19.88
C HIS A 19 7.48 3.51 -18.75
N PRO A 20 7.08 4.78 -18.53
CA PRO A 20 7.67 5.64 -17.48
C PRO A 20 7.47 5.10 -16.05
N LEU A 21 6.49 4.22 -15.85
CA LEU A 21 6.23 3.55 -14.56
C LEU A 21 6.90 2.18 -14.41
N ARG A 22 7.74 1.78 -15.36
CA ARG A 22 8.42 0.49 -15.38
C ARG A 22 9.01 0.10 -14.04
N ASP A 23 9.83 0.98 -13.48
CA ASP A 23 10.55 0.66 -12.26
C ASP A 23 9.64 0.65 -11.04
N VAL A 24 8.56 1.43 -11.05
CA VAL A 24 7.54 1.38 -10.00
C VAL A 24 6.82 0.04 -10.03
N VAL A 25 6.39 -0.40 -11.21
CA VAL A 25 5.70 -1.69 -11.41
C VAL A 25 6.63 -2.84 -11.03
N ARG A 26 7.87 -2.83 -11.51
CA ARG A 26 8.86 -3.86 -11.19
C ARG A 26 9.14 -3.94 -9.68
N LYS A 27 9.34 -2.80 -9.01
CA LYS A 27 9.55 -2.77 -7.55
C LYS A 27 8.34 -3.29 -6.78
N ALA A 28 7.13 -3.04 -7.26
CA ALA A 28 5.92 -3.59 -6.63
C ALA A 28 5.89 -5.12 -6.78
N TYR A 29 6.21 -5.67 -7.95
CA TYR A 29 6.29 -7.13 -8.16
C TYR A 29 7.42 -7.79 -7.36
N GLU A 30 8.57 -7.13 -7.24
CA GLU A 30 9.74 -7.63 -6.51
C GLU A 30 9.65 -7.34 -4.99
N CYS A 31 8.59 -6.68 -4.52
CA CYS A 31 8.43 -6.30 -3.13
C CYS A 31 8.19 -7.51 -2.23
N ASP A 32 8.91 -7.60 -1.11
CA ASP A 32 8.59 -8.55 -0.04
C ASP A 32 7.45 -7.97 0.81
N TYR A 33 6.22 -8.29 0.44
CA TYR A 33 5.02 -7.86 1.15
C TYR A 33 4.94 -8.37 2.60
N ASN A 34 5.64 -9.46 2.96
CA ASN A 34 5.72 -9.88 4.37
C ASN A 34 6.57 -8.91 5.20
N GLN A 35 7.60 -8.30 4.62
CA GLN A 35 8.35 -7.23 5.29
C GLN A 35 7.50 -5.97 5.43
N VAL A 36 6.74 -5.61 4.38
CA VAL A 36 5.79 -4.47 4.43
C VAL A 36 4.77 -4.69 5.54
N SER A 37 4.16 -5.89 5.62
CA SER A 37 3.20 -6.26 6.66
C SER A 37 3.78 -6.13 8.07
N ARG A 38 4.98 -6.69 8.30
CA ARG A 38 5.66 -6.59 9.59
C ARG A 38 5.93 -5.14 10.00
N LEU A 39 6.39 -4.30 9.07
CA LEU A 39 6.62 -2.89 9.34
C LEU A 39 5.31 -2.15 9.60
N GLY A 40 4.27 -2.40 8.81
CA GLY A 40 2.95 -1.81 8.99
C GLY A 40 2.33 -2.15 10.34
N LYS A 41 2.37 -3.43 10.75
CA LYS A 41 1.92 -3.91 12.06
C LYS A 41 2.70 -3.24 13.20
N LYS A 42 4.03 -3.12 13.08
CA LYS A 42 4.87 -2.38 14.04
C LYS A 42 4.48 -0.90 14.16
N LEU A 43 4.27 -0.22 13.03
CA LEU A 43 3.84 1.19 13.02
C LEU A 43 2.44 1.34 13.63
N LYS A 44 1.51 0.43 13.33
CA LYS A 44 0.17 0.41 13.93
C LYS A 44 0.23 0.39 15.45
N ASP A 45 1.09 -0.44 16.03
CA ASP A 45 1.22 -0.55 17.48
C ASP A 45 1.85 0.68 18.13
N ILE A 46 2.78 1.36 17.45
CA ILE A 46 3.32 2.66 17.89
C ILE A 46 2.22 3.73 17.85
N LEU A 47 1.46 3.78 16.75
CA LEU A 47 0.45 4.81 16.52
C LEU A 47 -0.79 4.64 17.38
N LYS A 48 -1.20 3.40 17.71
CA LYS A 48 -2.31 3.11 18.63
C LYS A 48 -2.17 3.80 20.00
N ASN A 49 -0.94 3.95 20.47
CA ASN A 49 -0.63 4.56 21.77
C ASN A 49 -0.31 6.06 21.65
N SER A 50 -0.30 6.60 20.44
CA SER A 50 0.06 7.99 20.15
C SER A 50 -1.19 8.86 20.01
N LYS A 51 -1.11 10.12 20.46
CA LYS A 51 -2.21 11.09 20.34
C LYS A 51 -2.04 12.02 19.16
N ASP A 52 -0.79 12.27 18.76
CA ASP A 52 -0.42 13.26 17.77
C ASP A 52 0.78 12.77 16.95
N VAL A 53 0.88 13.23 15.71
CA VAL A 53 1.97 12.93 14.78
C VAL A 53 2.58 14.23 14.30
N GLN A 54 3.91 14.30 14.33
CA GLN A 54 4.68 15.38 13.75
C GLN A 54 5.63 14.85 12.68
N ILE A 55 5.56 15.43 11.48
CA ILE A 55 6.44 15.14 10.35
C ILE A 55 7.30 16.36 10.10
N LYS A 56 8.62 16.20 10.32
CA LYS A 56 9.63 17.24 10.10
C LYS A 56 10.67 16.78 9.09
N THR A 57 10.98 17.61 8.11
CA THR A 57 12.06 17.36 7.16
C THR A 57 12.98 18.56 7.04
N ASN A 58 14.23 18.32 6.66
CA ASN A 58 15.23 19.38 6.49
C ASN A 58 14.93 20.30 5.29
N VAL A 59 14.06 19.87 4.37
CA VAL A 59 13.60 20.67 3.21
C VAL A 59 12.38 21.54 3.53
N GLY A 60 11.95 21.60 4.81
CA GLY A 60 10.94 22.54 5.29
C GLY A 60 9.55 21.96 5.53
N THR A 61 9.36 20.64 5.43
CA THR A 61 8.09 20.03 5.87
C THR A 61 8.00 20.12 7.39
N ASN A 62 6.92 20.69 7.91
CA ASN A 62 6.55 20.67 9.33
C ASN A 62 5.04 20.51 9.46
N LEU A 63 4.58 19.25 9.43
CA LEU A 63 3.17 18.89 9.52
C LEU A 63 2.89 18.34 10.91
N HIS A 64 1.79 18.78 11.53
CA HIS A 64 1.33 18.26 12.82
C HIS A 64 -0.17 17.98 12.76
N PHE A 65 -0.59 16.81 13.22
CA PHE A 65 -2.00 16.44 13.29
C PHE A 65 -2.29 15.45 14.41
N SER A 66 -3.52 15.48 14.91
CA SER A 66 -3.98 14.59 15.97
C SER A 66 -4.54 13.28 15.43
N LEU A 67 -4.22 12.19 16.12
CA LEU A 67 -4.74 10.84 15.92
C LEU A 67 -5.89 10.49 16.87
N LYS A 68 -6.27 11.39 17.78
CA LYS A 68 -7.31 11.12 18.76
C LYS A 68 -8.60 10.62 18.10
N ASN A 69 -9.09 9.47 18.55
CA ASN A 69 -10.29 8.79 18.05
C ASN A 69 -10.26 8.43 16.56
N ARG A 70 -9.08 8.32 15.94
CA ARG A 70 -8.94 7.87 14.55
C ARG A 70 -8.51 6.40 14.52
N PRO A 71 -9.11 5.56 13.66
CA PRO A 71 -8.64 4.20 13.47
C PRO A 71 -7.26 4.20 12.81
N ILE A 72 -6.42 3.23 13.17
CA ILE A 72 -5.14 2.99 12.51
C ILE A 72 -5.28 1.76 11.60
N LEU A 73 -5.27 2.02 10.30
CA LEU A 73 -5.39 1.01 9.24
C LEU A 73 -4.00 0.65 8.71
N VAL A 74 -3.83 -0.62 8.30
CA VAL A 74 -2.61 -1.11 7.66
C VAL A 74 -3.02 -1.74 6.35
N GLU A 75 -2.51 -1.20 5.25
CA GLU A 75 -2.68 -1.70 3.89
C GLU A 75 -1.33 -2.27 3.45
N ASP A 76 -1.13 -3.57 3.65
CA ASP A 76 0.16 -4.23 3.41
C ASP A 76 0.15 -5.17 2.20
N GLY A 77 -0.98 -5.27 1.49
CA GLY A 77 -1.11 -6.08 0.28
C GLY A 77 -1.09 -7.59 0.55
N VAL A 78 -1.12 -8.03 1.80
CA VAL A 78 -1.27 -9.43 2.17
C VAL A 78 -2.75 -9.69 2.43
N LEU A 79 -3.30 -10.71 1.76
CA LEU A 79 -4.64 -11.19 2.05
C LEU A 79 -4.53 -12.13 3.26
N ASP A 80 -4.70 -11.57 4.44
CA ASP A 80 -4.83 -12.35 5.68
C ASP A 80 -6.28 -12.88 5.75
N GLU A 81 -6.46 -14.18 5.98
CA GLU A 81 -7.73 -14.72 6.45
C GLU A 81 -7.89 -14.25 7.91
N GLU A 82 -8.67 -13.19 8.15
CA GLU A 82 -9.05 -12.81 9.52
C GLU A 82 -9.74 -13.95 10.27
#